data_AF-A0A7C9AGZ6-F1
#
_entry.id   AF-A0A7C9AGZ6-F1
#
_cell.length_a   1.000
_cell.length_b   1.000
_cell.length_c   1.000
_cell.angle_alpha   90.00
_cell.angle_beta   90.00
_cell.angle_gamma   90.00
#
_symmetry.space_group_name_H-M   'P 1'
#
loop_
_entity.id
_entity.type
_entity.pdbx_description
1 polymer ?
#
loop_
_entity_poly.entity_id
_entity_poly.type
_entity_poly.pdbx_seq_one_letter_code
_entity_poly.pdbx_strand_id
1 'polypeptide(L)'
;MKRMCTANLIVTNHEAQNFPGCRLSKFHHRSSDVELAKDLSIDQLLFDRVLCDVPCSGDGTLRKAPDIWRKWNTGMGNGLHSLQIKIALRGMSLLKVGGRMVYSTCSMNPVEN
;
A
#
# COMPACT_ATOMS: atom_id res chain seq x y z
N MET A 1 -8.37 -27.75 10.55
CA MET A 1 -7.96 -26.48 9.89
C MET A 1 -7.89 -25.39 10.96
N LYS A 2 -6.68 -25.10 11.50
CA LYS A 2 -6.50 -24.09 12.55
C LYS A 2 -6.76 -22.71 11.93
N ARG A 3 -7.86 -22.05 12.31
CA ARG A 3 -8.11 -20.65 11.96
C ARG A 3 -7.04 -19.80 12.64
N MET A 4 -6.21 -19.10 11.88
CA MET A 4 -5.34 -18.05 12.42
C MET A 4 -6.22 -16.87 12.79
N CYS A 5 -6.49 -16.71 14.08
CA CYS A 5 -7.18 -15.54 14.63
C CYS A 5 -6.23 -14.34 14.62
N THR A 6 -5.95 -13.75 13.46
CA THR A 6 -5.27 -12.45 13.39
C THR A 6 -6.30 -11.34 13.51
N ALA A 7 -6.35 -10.68 14.67
CA ALA A 7 -7.30 -9.60 14.99
C ALA A 7 -7.09 -8.31 14.19
N ASN A 8 -6.08 -8.23 13.32
CA ASN A 8 -5.58 -6.99 12.71
C ASN A 8 -5.27 -7.13 11.20
N LEU A 9 -6.12 -7.84 10.44
CA LEU A 9 -6.02 -7.90 8.99
C LEU A 9 -7.20 -7.17 8.35
N ILE A 10 -6.91 -6.17 7.52
CA ILE A 10 -7.90 -5.46 6.73
C ILE A 10 -7.61 -5.77 5.26
N VAL A 11 -8.58 -6.36 4.58
CA VAL A 11 -8.56 -6.52 3.12
C VAL A 11 -9.57 -5.53 2.56
N THR A 12 -9.14 -4.72 1.60
CA THR A 12 -10.01 -3.74 0.94
C THR A 12 -9.91 -3.92 -0.57
N ASN A 13 -10.92 -3.43 -1.29
CA ASN A 13 -10.91 -3.39 -2.74
C ASN A 13 -10.56 -1.98 -3.29
N HIS A 14 -9.95 -1.12 -2.45
CA HIS A 14 -9.51 0.18 -2.92
C HIS A 14 -8.31 0.02 -3.85
N GLU A 15 -8.29 0.82 -4.91
CA GLU A 15 -7.10 0.97 -5.73
C GLU A 15 -5.92 1.47 -4.88
N ALA A 16 -4.75 0.86 -5.03
CA ALA A 16 -3.61 1.14 -4.15
C ALA A 16 -3.15 2.60 -4.23
N GLN A 17 -3.22 3.23 -5.41
CA GLN A 17 -2.91 4.67 -5.59
C GLN A 17 -3.86 5.60 -4.81
N ASN A 18 -5.05 5.09 -4.46
CA ASN A 18 -6.13 5.83 -3.81
C ASN A 18 -6.47 5.25 -2.43
N PHE A 19 -5.59 4.41 -1.84
CA PHE A 19 -5.87 3.75 -0.57
C PHE A 19 -6.20 4.78 0.52
N PRO A 20 -7.33 4.67 1.24
CA PRO A 20 -7.76 5.72 2.16
C PRO A 20 -6.87 5.80 3.40
N GLY A 21 -6.80 6.97 4.03
CA GLY A 21 -6.19 7.10 5.35
C GLY A 21 -7.06 6.40 6.40
N CYS A 22 -6.51 5.45 7.14
CA CYS A 22 -7.21 4.83 8.26
C CYS A 22 -7.29 5.84 9.41
N ARG A 23 -8.46 5.98 10.05
CA ARG A 23 -8.68 6.91 11.17
C ARG A 23 -9.05 6.11 12.41
N LEU A 24 -8.43 6.41 13.54
CA LEU A 24 -8.80 5.82 14.82
C LEU A 24 -9.66 6.79 15.60
N SER A 25 -10.90 6.41 15.94
CA SER A 25 -11.68 7.15 16.93
C SER A 25 -11.11 6.84 18.31
N LYS A 26 -10.51 7.83 18.98
CA LYS A 26 -10.14 7.70 20.39
C LYS A 26 -11.43 7.57 21.21
N PHE A 27 -11.87 6.35 21.50
CA PHE A 27 -12.86 6.13 22.56
C PHE A 27 -12.16 6.45 23.89
N HIS A 28 -12.32 7.69 24.35
CA HIS A 28 -11.99 8.05 25.72
C HIS A 28 -12.88 7.22 26.65
N HIS A 29 -12.34 6.16 27.25
CA HIS A 29 -12.91 5.57 28.45
C HIS A 29 -12.61 6.52 29.63
N ARG A 30 -13.20 7.71 29.62
CA ARG A 30 -13.24 8.55 30.83
C ARG A 30 -14.47 8.16 31.62
N SER A 31 -14.23 7.43 32.70
CA SER A 31 -15.00 7.62 33.93
C SER A 31 -15.14 9.13 34.14
N SER A 32 -16.40 9.58 34.23
CA SER A 32 -16.85 10.79 34.94
C SER A 32 -15.79 11.87 35.12
N ASP A 33 -15.78 12.86 34.23
CA ASP A 33 -15.87 14.26 34.63
C ASP A 33 -16.10 15.16 33.40
N VAL A 34 -16.98 16.12 33.64
CA VAL A 34 -17.55 17.12 32.74
C VAL A 34 -16.45 18.08 32.25
N GLU A 35 -16.62 18.62 31.04
CA GLU A 35 -15.78 19.64 30.35
C GLU A 35 -14.49 19.15 29.65
N LEU A 36 -14.54 19.04 28.31
CA LEU A 36 -13.83 19.94 27.37
C LEU A 36 -14.01 19.44 25.92
N ALA A 37 -15.03 19.96 25.24
CA ALA A 37 -15.35 19.66 23.84
C ALA A 37 -14.45 20.41 22.83
N LYS A 38 -13.11 20.27 22.89
CA LYS A 38 -12.23 21.06 22.00
C LYS A 38 -11.05 20.40 21.27
N ASP A 39 -10.75 19.12 21.44
CA ASP A 39 -9.68 18.48 20.63
C ASP A 39 -9.96 17.02 20.30
N LEU A 40 -10.97 16.76 19.47
CA LEU A 40 -11.05 15.49 18.75
C LEU A 40 -10.06 15.52 17.59
N SER A 41 -8.76 15.43 17.92
CA SER A 41 -7.71 15.11 16.95
C SER A 41 -8.02 13.75 16.32
N ILE A 42 -8.61 13.77 15.12
CA ILE A 42 -8.69 12.59 14.28
C ILE A 42 -7.25 12.29 13.82
N ASP A 43 -6.56 11.47 14.59
CA ASP A 43 -5.21 11.04 14.23
C ASP A 43 -5.34 10.01 13.10
N GLN A 44 -4.83 10.37 11.92
CA GLN A 44 -4.64 9.42 10.84
C GLN A 44 -3.66 8.34 11.32
N LEU A 45 -4.08 7.09 11.24
CA LEU A 45 -3.22 5.95 11.49
C LEU A 45 -2.16 5.89 10.38
N LEU A 46 -0.90 6.03 10.80
CA LEU A 46 0.27 5.84 9.95
C LEU A 46 0.94 4.50 10.26
N PHE A 47 1.63 3.93 9.28
CA PHE A 47 2.27 2.63 9.38
C PHE A 47 3.78 2.76 9.63
N ASP A 48 4.34 1.85 10.42
CA ASP A 48 5.80 1.75 10.59
C ASP A 48 6.48 1.12 9.37
N ARG A 49 5.73 0.30 8.63
CA ARG A 49 6.21 -0.45 7.46
C ARG A 49 5.13 -0.51 6.38
N VAL A 50 5.54 -0.30 5.13
CA VAL A 50 4.68 -0.43 3.95
C VAL A 50 5.40 -1.28 2.90
N LEU A 51 4.67 -2.22 2.30
CA LEU A 51 5.12 -2.98 1.12
C LEU A 51 4.24 -2.57 -0.06
N CYS A 52 4.87 -1.98 -1.07
CA CYS A 52 4.25 -1.66 -2.35
C CYS A 52 4.66 -2.72 -3.38
N ASP A 53 3.87 -3.78 -3.47
CA ASP A 53 3.97 -4.74 -4.57
C ASP A 53 3.11 -4.24 -5.73
N VAL A 54 3.75 -3.63 -6.73
CA VAL A 54 3.05 -2.85 -7.76
C VAL A 54 2.79 -3.64 -9.04
N PRO A 55 1.70 -3.36 -9.77
CA PRO A 55 1.51 -3.92 -11.10
C PRO A 55 2.66 -3.49 -12.02
N CYS A 56 3.22 -4.45 -12.74
CA CYS A 56 4.38 -4.28 -13.62
C CYS A 56 4.25 -5.14 -14.88
N SER A 57 5.18 -4.98 -15.82
CA SER A 57 5.16 -5.76 -17.07
C SER A 57 5.38 -7.27 -16.86
N GLY A 58 5.99 -7.66 -15.74
CA GLY A 58 6.13 -9.05 -15.31
C GLY A 58 7.15 -9.87 -16.11
N ASP A 59 8.01 -9.25 -16.90
CA ASP A 59 9.05 -9.89 -17.71
C ASP A 59 10.12 -10.64 -16.89
N GLY A 60 10.26 -10.35 -15.60
CA GLY A 60 11.07 -11.16 -14.68
C GLY A 60 10.46 -12.54 -14.37
N THR A 61 9.21 -12.78 -14.78
CA THR A 61 8.47 -14.04 -14.49
C THR A 61 8.42 -15.01 -15.66
N LEU A 62 9.15 -14.77 -16.75
CA LEU A 62 9.15 -15.58 -17.99
C LEU A 62 9.23 -17.10 -17.76
N ARG A 63 10.02 -17.57 -16.78
CA ARG A 63 10.10 -19.00 -16.42
C ARG A 63 8.76 -19.59 -15.94
N LYS A 64 7.98 -18.80 -15.18
CA LYS A 64 6.68 -19.21 -14.62
C LYS A 64 5.51 -18.88 -15.54
N ALA A 65 5.67 -17.87 -16.40
CA ALA A 65 4.64 -17.37 -17.31
C ALA A 65 5.23 -17.10 -18.72
N PRO A 66 5.50 -18.15 -19.51
CA PRO A 66 6.19 -18.03 -20.80
C PRO A 66 5.41 -17.21 -21.85
N ASP A 67 4.09 -17.13 -21.72
CA ASP A 67 3.23 -16.34 -22.62
C ASP A 67 3.53 -14.84 -22.59
N ILE A 68 4.16 -14.34 -21.52
CA ILE A 68 4.57 -12.94 -21.41
C ILE A 68 5.53 -12.59 -22.55
N TRP A 69 6.45 -13.48 -22.93
CA TRP A 69 7.42 -13.22 -24.01
C TRP A 69 6.75 -12.81 -25.31
N ARG A 70 5.62 -13.45 -25.65
CA ARG A 70 4.90 -13.19 -26.90
C ARG A 70 4.16 -11.86 -26.89
N LYS A 71 3.80 -11.35 -25.71
CA LYS A 71 3.02 -10.12 -25.54
C LYS A 71 3.90 -8.92 -25.19
N TRP A 72 5.10 -9.19 -24.68
CA TRP A 72 5.99 -8.17 -24.13
C TRP A 72 6.41 -7.16 -25.20
N ASN A 73 6.37 -5.89 -24.82
CA ASN A 73 6.87 -4.77 -25.59
C ASN A 73 7.19 -3.60 -24.66
N THR A 74 7.97 -2.63 -25.14
CA THR A 74 8.40 -1.46 -24.35
C THR A 74 7.24 -0.59 -23.87
N GLY A 75 6.12 -0.58 -24.61
CA GLY A 75 4.91 0.15 -24.23
C GLY A 75 4.24 -0.35 -22.95
N MET A 76 4.41 -1.63 -22.60
CA MET A 76 3.83 -2.20 -21.38
C MET A 76 4.38 -1.55 -20.11
N GLY A 77 5.72 -1.49 -19.98
CA GLY A 77 6.34 -0.87 -18.82
C GLY A 77 6.07 0.64 -18.76
N ASN A 78 6.17 1.33 -19.90
CA ASN A 78 5.89 2.76 -19.99
C ASN A 78 4.45 3.11 -19.59
N GLY A 79 3.48 2.29 -19.98
CA GLY A 79 2.07 2.47 -19.63
C GLY A 79 1.78 2.27 -18.13
N LEU A 80 2.59 1.46 -17.44
CA LEU A 80 2.42 1.16 -16.01
C LEU A 80 3.24 2.06 -15.10
N HIS A 81 4.36 2.61 -15.56
CA HIS A 81 5.28 3.39 -14.74
C HIS A 81 4.59 4.53 -13.97
N SER A 82 3.70 5.30 -14.63
CA SER A 82 2.95 6.37 -13.94
C SER A 82 2.11 5.86 -12.77
N LEU A 83 1.46 4.70 -12.93
CA LEU A 83 0.65 4.08 -11.89
C LEU A 83 1.54 3.58 -10.74
N GLN A 84 2.67 2.94 -11.06
CA GLN A 84 3.64 2.47 -10.07
C GLN A 84 4.12 3.60 -9.16
N ILE A 85 4.47 4.75 -9.75
CA ILE A 85 4.88 5.95 -9.00
C ILE A 85 3.74 6.44 -8.10
N LYS A 86 2.50 6.51 -8.60
CA LYS A 86 1.34 6.92 -7.79
C LYS A 86 1.12 5.99 -6.58
N ILE A 87 1.28 4.69 -6.76
CA ILE A 87 1.17 3.71 -5.66
C ILE A 87 2.30 3.91 -4.64
N ALA A 88 3.54 4.06 -5.10
CA ALA A 88 4.70 4.28 -4.23
C ALA A 88 4.56 5.58 -3.40
N LEU A 89 4.15 6.68 -4.05
CA LEU A 89 3.89 7.95 -3.38
C LEU A 89 2.76 7.83 -2.35
N ARG A 90 1.71 7.07 -2.68
CA ARG A 90 0.62 6.84 -1.74
C ARG A 90 1.09 6.03 -0.54
N GLY A 91 1.84 4.94 -0.76
CA GLY A 91 2.45 4.14 0.30
C GLY A 91 3.34 4.99 1.22
N MET A 92 4.15 5.87 0.64
CA MET A 92 5.00 6.80 1.40
C MET A 92 4.19 7.78 2.25
N SER A 93 3.07 8.30 1.74
CA SER A 93 2.18 9.22 2.49
C SER A 93 1.45 8.57 3.68
N LEU A 94 1.41 7.24 3.72
CA LEU A 94 0.82 6.46 4.81
C LEU A 94 1.87 6.03 5.84
N LEU A 95 3.14 6.31 5.59
CA LEU A 95 4.26 5.91 6.42
C LEU A 95 4.52 6.96 7.52
N LYS A 96 4.88 6.50 8.72
CA LYS A 96 5.43 7.37 9.76
C LYS A 96 6.78 7.93 9.33
N VAL A 97 7.15 9.11 9.84
CA VAL A 97 8.52 9.63 9.72
C VAL A 97 9.50 8.61 10.32
N GLY A 98 10.52 8.22 9.55
CA GLY A 98 11.48 7.18 9.93
C GLY A 98 11.00 5.74 9.72
N GLY A 99 9.76 5.53 9.24
CA GLY A 99 9.27 4.22 8.83
C GLY A 99 10.01 3.69 7.59
N ARG A 100 9.75 2.43 7.24
CA ARG A 100 10.39 1.77 6.08
C ARG A 100 9.37 1.35 5.03
N MET A 101 9.60 1.76 3.79
CA MET A 101 8.85 1.29 2.64
C MET A 101 9.72 0.34 1.81
N VAL A 102 9.12 -0.74 1.33
CA VAL A 102 9.69 -1.60 0.28
C VAL A 102 8.85 -1.41 -0.97
N TYR A 103 9.50 -1.13 -2.08
CA TYR A 103 8.90 -1.14 -3.41
C TYR A 103 9.36 -2.40 -4.13
N SER A 104 8.44 -3.17 -4.70
CA SER A 104 8.76 -4.38 -5.44
C SER A 104 8.01 -4.44 -6.76
N THR A 105 8.73 -4.91 -7.77
CA THR A 105 8.19 -5.35 -9.05
C THR A 105 8.68 -6.78 -9.31
N CYS A 106 8.08 -7.44 -10.30
CA CYS A 106 8.63 -8.66 -10.90
C CYS A 106 9.08 -8.40 -12.34
N SER A 107 9.59 -7.19 -12.60
CA SER A 107 10.05 -6.75 -13.92
C SER A 107 11.57 -6.58 -13.94
N MET A 108 12.19 -6.86 -15.09
CA MET A 108 13.59 -6.54 -15.37
C MET A 108 13.75 -5.27 -16.21
N ASN A 109 12.64 -4.61 -16.56
CA ASN A 109 12.65 -3.38 -17.34
C ASN A 109 13.20 -2.22 -16.49
N PRO A 110 14.23 -1.48 -16.96
CA PRO A 110 14.80 -0.36 -16.21
C PRO A 110 13.83 0.80 -15.93
N VAL A 111 12.75 0.93 -16.70
CA VAL A 111 11.74 1.97 -16.40
C VAL A 111 10.94 1.63 -15.14
N GLU A 112 10.92 0.38 -14.70
CA GLU A 112 10.08 -0.10 -13.59
C GLU A 112 10.86 -0.27 -12.28
N ASN A 113 12.17 0.05 -12.22
CA ASN A 113 13.03 -0.11 -11.05
C ASN A 113 14.05 1.03 -10.93
#